data_AF-A0A6P0Z352-F1
#
_entry.id   AF-A0A6P0Z352-F1
#
_cell.length_a   1.000
_cell.length_b   1.000
_cell.length_c   1.000
_cell.angle_alpha   90.00
_cell.angle_beta   90.00
_cell.angle_gamma   90.00
#
_symmetry.space_group_name_H-M   'P 1'
#
loop_
_entity.id
_entity.type
_entity.pdbx_description
1 polymer ?
#
loop_
_entity_poly.entity_id
_entity_poly.type
_entity_poly.pdbx_seq_one_letter_code
_entity_poly.pdbx_strand_id
1 'polypeptide(L)'
;MNKPNPPSEIPGNPKTQTFCQFYQFSWQWFLYLMSPSASDPSLRNFQDAKNYPILQVTGDSCSSNATEPVFFIRTVKDLKDAGEFVLPERINQAGDAATIYAQNDNVVFYSVRFGRDLCTASNQGNLPTDTTEIKMAWKTIEEAEKANYISIDADVIPETGTPVKETLGLVGYHLVRGTPEHPELIWSSYEHKSNAPNCLKPSAAPANGWSFLSESCSQCLSSPNQSCFDSCKYNAAQKATSLTTDTPSEICRIFPEGTAPGDNKGEENITDVDTLNQQLVGPGGILTSLPANNPMAVMANYFNIGALWVNDTSQPANPDNQRGGLRLENPTMETTYQGTLTFNGSMIEASTQNGLNCFSCHIYTPNKTATSKLSHIFDNIHGQ
;
A
#
# COMPACT_ATOMS: atom_id res chain seq x y z
N MET A 1 -10.73 -28.73 3.42
CA MET A 1 -9.41 -28.39 3.97
C MET A 1 -9.62 -27.36 5.05
N ASN A 2 -9.15 -27.65 6.27
CA ASN A 2 -9.30 -26.77 7.44
C ASN A 2 -8.50 -25.49 7.22
N LYS A 3 -9.14 -24.35 7.51
CA LYS A 3 -8.63 -22.96 7.50
C LYS A 3 -7.09 -22.88 7.53
N PRO A 4 -6.41 -22.64 6.39
CA PRO A 4 -4.97 -22.47 6.42
C PRO A 4 -4.66 -21.16 7.15
N ASN A 5 -4.06 -21.27 8.34
CA ASN A 5 -3.42 -20.12 8.97
C ASN A 5 -2.18 -19.78 8.15
N PRO A 6 -1.89 -18.48 7.92
CA PRO A 6 -0.64 -18.08 7.29
C PRO A 6 0.54 -18.53 8.16
N PRO A 7 1.73 -18.74 7.58
CA PRO A 7 2.89 -19.14 8.36
C PRO A 7 3.26 -18.09 9.42
N SER A 8 3.70 -18.53 10.58
CA SER A 8 4.21 -17.64 11.64
C SER A 8 5.64 -17.17 11.41
N GLU A 9 6.35 -17.76 10.44
CA GLU A 9 7.75 -17.47 10.13
C GLU A 9 8.05 -17.73 8.65
N ILE A 10 9.06 -17.06 8.09
CA ILE A 10 9.65 -17.41 6.80
C ILE A 10 10.21 -18.83 6.87
N PRO A 11 9.79 -19.76 5.99
CA PRO A 11 10.20 -21.15 6.10
C PRO A 11 11.71 -21.33 5.89
N GLY A 12 12.34 -22.22 6.67
CA GLY A 12 13.75 -22.60 6.49
C GLY A 12 14.66 -22.09 7.62
N ASN A 13 15.96 -22.09 7.36
CA ASN A 13 16.94 -21.52 8.30
C ASN A 13 17.11 -20.03 7.98
N PRO A 14 16.99 -19.12 8.98
CA PRO A 14 17.06 -17.66 8.77
C PRO A 14 18.32 -17.19 8.03
N LYS A 15 19.43 -17.92 8.15
CA LYS A 15 20.68 -17.57 7.46
C LYS A 15 20.69 -17.93 5.97
N THR A 16 19.69 -18.67 5.50
CA THR A 16 19.62 -19.24 4.15
C THR A 16 18.27 -19.01 3.48
N GLN A 17 17.40 -18.19 4.07
CA GLN A 17 16.12 -17.87 3.47
C GLN A 17 16.31 -17.17 2.13
N THR A 18 15.44 -17.47 1.16
CA THR A 18 15.49 -16.93 -0.20
C THR A 18 14.44 -15.86 -0.42
N PHE A 19 14.62 -15.01 -1.43
CA PHE A 19 13.65 -13.95 -1.77
C PHE A 19 12.25 -14.55 -2.03
N CYS A 20 12.18 -15.63 -2.82
CA CYS A 20 10.95 -16.37 -3.06
C CYS A 20 10.20 -16.77 -1.77
N GLN A 21 10.90 -17.14 -0.69
CA GLN A 21 10.25 -17.52 0.58
C GLN A 21 9.63 -16.31 1.29
N PHE A 22 10.29 -15.14 1.26
CA PHE A 22 9.69 -13.90 1.75
C PHE A 22 8.45 -13.53 0.95
N TYR A 23 8.52 -13.63 -0.38
CA TYR A 23 7.38 -13.33 -1.24
C TYR A 23 6.21 -14.30 -1.06
N GLN A 24 6.48 -15.59 -0.89
CA GLN A 24 5.47 -16.59 -0.54
C GLN A 24 4.81 -16.25 0.80
N PHE A 25 5.60 -15.91 1.82
CA PHE A 25 5.09 -15.48 3.12
C PHE A 25 4.18 -14.26 3.00
N SER A 26 4.62 -13.20 2.29
CA SER A 26 3.83 -12.00 2.07
C SER A 26 2.50 -12.34 1.38
N TRP A 27 2.54 -13.13 0.30
CA TRP A 27 1.33 -13.57 -0.40
C TRP A 27 0.38 -14.38 0.50
N GLN A 28 0.91 -15.30 1.30
CA GLN A 28 0.10 -16.10 2.21
C GLN A 28 -0.62 -15.24 3.25
N TRP A 29 0.07 -14.25 3.83
CA TRP A 29 -0.55 -13.31 4.76
C TRP A 29 -1.55 -12.38 4.08
N PHE A 30 -1.23 -11.84 2.91
CA PHE A 30 -2.17 -11.01 2.14
C PHE A 30 -3.46 -11.78 1.81
N LEU A 31 -3.34 -13.01 1.30
CA LEU A 31 -4.50 -13.84 0.97
C LEU A 31 -5.28 -14.28 2.21
N TYR A 32 -4.61 -14.53 3.34
CA TYR A 32 -5.30 -14.75 4.62
C TYR A 32 -6.13 -13.53 5.01
N LEU A 33 -5.53 -12.33 5.00
CA LEU A 33 -6.22 -11.09 5.37
C LEU A 33 -7.40 -10.80 4.44
N MET A 34 -7.28 -11.14 3.15
CA MET A 34 -8.33 -11.01 2.14
C MET A 34 -9.36 -12.14 2.14
N SER A 35 -9.13 -13.22 2.88
CA SER A 35 -10.09 -14.32 2.98
C SER A 35 -11.30 -13.92 3.83
N PRO A 36 -12.49 -14.49 3.57
CA PRO A 36 -13.65 -14.30 4.42
C PRO A 36 -13.33 -14.60 5.88
N SER A 37 -13.79 -13.75 6.79
CA SER A 37 -13.55 -13.92 8.22
C SER A 37 -14.28 -15.16 8.74
N ALA A 38 -13.61 -15.86 9.66
CA ALA A 38 -14.21 -16.97 10.38
C ALA A 38 -15.33 -16.53 11.33
N SER A 39 -15.29 -15.29 11.83
CA SER A 39 -16.26 -14.74 12.76
C SER A 39 -17.51 -14.20 12.04
N ASP A 40 -17.33 -13.67 10.83
CA ASP A 40 -18.38 -13.16 9.96
C ASP A 40 -17.96 -13.30 8.49
N PRO A 41 -18.53 -14.27 7.73
CA PRO A 41 -18.17 -14.49 6.32
C PRO A 41 -18.50 -13.33 5.38
N SER A 42 -19.28 -12.33 5.81
CA SER A 42 -19.52 -11.10 5.05
C SER A 42 -18.33 -10.13 5.09
N LEU A 43 -17.45 -10.29 6.09
CA LEU A 43 -16.23 -9.52 6.28
C LEU A 43 -15.03 -10.29 5.73
N ARG A 44 -13.97 -9.58 5.38
CA ARG A 44 -12.62 -10.16 5.27
C ARG A 44 -11.93 -10.20 6.63
N ASN A 45 -10.90 -11.03 6.79
CA ASN A 45 -10.14 -11.10 8.04
C ASN A 45 -9.61 -9.73 8.48
N PHE A 46 -9.10 -8.90 7.56
CA PHE A 46 -8.62 -7.55 7.90
C PHE A 46 -9.74 -6.61 8.42
N GLN A 47 -11.00 -6.90 8.12
CA GLN A 47 -12.14 -6.09 8.57
C GLN A 47 -12.62 -6.49 9.97
N ASP A 48 -12.23 -7.65 10.49
CA ASP A 48 -12.61 -8.07 11.84
C ASP A 48 -11.91 -7.19 12.88
N ALA A 49 -12.63 -6.18 13.38
CA ALA A 49 -12.14 -5.21 14.36
C ALA A 49 -11.69 -5.86 15.69
N LYS A 50 -12.09 -7.10 15.98
CA LYS A 50 -11.57 -7.83 17.14
C LYS A 50 -10.09 -8.15 16.99
N ASN A 51 -9.64 -8.43 15.77
CA ASN A 51 -8.24 -8.77 15.48
C ASN A 51 -7.47 -7.56 14.93
N TYR A 52 -8.11 -6.78 14.06
CA TYR A 52 -7.51 -5.67 13.33
C TYR A 52 -8.34 -4.39 13.48
N PRO A 53 -8.30 -3.73 14.66
CA PRO A 53 -8.93 -2.43 14.85
C PRO A 53 -8.45 -1.41 13.81
N ILE A 54 -9.32 -0.45 13.50
CA ILE A 54 -8.98 0.71 12.68
C ILE A 54 -8.28 1.77 13.55
N LEU A 55 -7.23 2.39 13.02
CA LEU A 55 -6.60 3.54 13.64
C LEU A 55 -7.56 4.74 13.55
N GLN A 56 -8.00 5.23 14.70
CA GLN A 56 -8.91 6.35 14.78
C GLN A 56 -8.17 7.68 14.71
N VAL A 57 -8.82 8.69 14.12
CA VAL A 57 -8.32 10.07 14.09
C VAL A 57 -8.42 10.70 15.49
N THR A 58 -9.49 10.40 16.22
CA THR A 58 -9.73 10.85 17.59
C THR A 58 -10.11 9.67 18.47
N GLY A 59 -9.66 9.66 19.72
CA GLY A 59 -9.96 8.60 20.68
C GLY A 59 -8.95 7.45 20.70
N ASP A 60 -9.21 6.49 21.58
CA ASP A 60 -8.37 5.30 21.79
C ASP A 60 -8.81 4.19 20.82
N SER A 61 -7.94 3.87 19.85
CA SER A 61 -8.20 2.84 18.83
C SER A 61 -8.30 1.44 19.45
N CYS A 62 -7.66 1.23 20.60
CA CYS A 62 -7.70 -0.03 21.35
C CYS A 62 -8.99 -0.21 22.17
N SER A 63 -9.66 0.89 22.53
CA SER A 63 -10.93 0.86 23.29
C SER A 63 -12.14 0.43 22.46
N SER A 64 -12.06 0.56 21.14
CA SER A 64 -13.21 0.37 20.25
C SER A 64 -13.26 -1.02 19.61
N ASN A 65 -14.48 -1.47 19.34
CA ASN A 65 -14.79 -2.53 18.37
C ASN A 65 -15.44 -1.93 17.11
N ALA A 66 -15.14 -0.67 16.75
CA ALA A 66 -15.83 0.03 15.67
C ALA A 66 -15.83 -0.83 14.39
N THR A 67 -17.03 -1.16 13.90
CA THR A 67 -17.22 -2.07 12.75
C THR A 67 -17.32 -1.31 11.43
N GLU A 68 -17.92 -0.11 11.44
CA GLU A 68 -18.01 0.74 10.26
C GLU A 68 -16.80 1.68 10.18
N PRO A 69 -16.01 1.62 9.09
CA PRO A 69 -14.89 2.51 8.91
C PRO A 69 -15.39 3.91 8.55
N VAL A 70 -15.06 4.90 9.38
CA VAL A 70 -15.29 6.31 9.09
C VAL A 70 -14.05 6.86 8.41
N PHE A 71 -14.21 7.32 7.17
CA PHE A 71 -13.12 7.88 6.39
C PHE A 71 -13.21 9.40 6.37
N PHE A 72 -12.04 10.01 6.54
CA PHE A 72 -11.89 11.45 6.53
C PHE A 72 -11.07 11.81 5.30
N ILE A 73 -11.58 12.72 4.48
CA ILE A 73 -10.72 13.56 3.65
C ILE A 73 -10.30 14.70 4.56
N ARG A 74 -9.00 14.87 4.83
CA ARG A 74 -8.58 15.87 5.80
C ARG A 74 -8.69 17.28 5.20
N THR A 75 -9.81 17.93 5.49
CA THR A 75 -9.94 19.38 5.61
C THR A 75 -10.51 19.86 6.94
N VAL A 76 -10.84 18.96 7.87
CA VAL A 76 -11.46 19.37 9.13
C VAL A 76 -10.40 19.98 10.07
N LYS A 77 -10.21 21.29 9.89
CA LYS A 77 -9.69 22.24 10.87
C LYS A 77 -10.57 22.16 12.12
N ASP A 78 -9.97 22.11 13.31
CA ASP A 78 -10.71 22.37 14.54
C ASP A 78 -11.27 23.81 14.47
N LEU A 79 -12.59 23.97 14.68
CA LEU A 79 -13.29 25.26 14.63
C LEU A 79 -12.68 26.34 15.56
N LYS A 80 -11.77 25.97 16.46
CA LYS A 80 -11.17 26.86 17.46
C LYS A 80 -9.70 27.20 17.28
N ASP A 81 -8.99 26.66 16.29
CA ASP A 81 -7.54 26.88 16.20
C ASP A 81 -7.12 27.76 15.00
N ALA A 82 -6.25 28.75 15.27
CA ALA A 82 -5.74 29.71 14.29
C ALA A 82 -4.33 29.35 13.79
N GLY A 83 -3.74 28.25 14.26
CA GLY A 83 -2.47 27.72 13.76
C GLY A 83 -2.60 26.89 12.48
N GLU A 84 -1.48 26.68 11.77
CA GLU A 84 -1.39 25.68 10.70
C GLU A 84 -1.63 24.28 11.27
N PHE A 85 -2.62 23.57 10.72
CA PHE A 85 -2.92 22.20 11.10
C PHE A 85 -1.90 21.24 10.46
N VAL A 86 -0.80 20.96 11.17
CA VAL A 86 0.19 19.94 10.80
C VAL A 86 -0.50 18.58 10.81
N LEU A 87 -0.43 17.80 9.70
CA LEU A 87 -0.42 16.34 9.73
C LEU A 87 -0.19 15.77 11.15
N PRO A 88 -1.10 15.13 11.90
CA PRO A 88 -0.58 14.11 12.78
C PRO A 88 0.26 13.23 11.86
N GLU A 89 1.53 13.03 12.16
CA GLU A 89 2.49 12.18 11.42
C GLU A 89 1.95 10.74 11.18
N ARG A 90 0.77 10.44 11.74
CA ARG A 90 0.02 9.19 11.89
C ARG A 90 -0.52 8.60 10.57
N ILE A 91 -0.88 9.39 9.55
CA ILE A 91 -1.42 8.90 8.26
C ILE A 91 -0.97 9.83 7.11
N ASN A 92 0.33 9.91 6.84
CA ASN A 92 0.80 10.64 5.65
C ASN A 92 0.21 9.99 4.38
N GLN A 93 -0.50 10.80 3.58
CA GLN A 93 -1.08 10.38 2.29
C GLN A 93 -0.03 10.52 1.18
N ALA A 94 0.06 9.52 0.30
CA ALA A 94 0.83 9.56 -0.95
C ALA A 94 2.27 10.11 -0.86
N GLY A 95 2.95 9.98 0.28
CA GLY A 95 4.24 10.62 0.56
C GLY A 95 4.12 11.92 1.38
N ASP A 96 4.49 13.07 0.80
CA ASP A 96 4.54 14.41 1.44
C ASP A 96 3.15 15.03 1.71
N ALA A 97 2.17 14.20 2.10
CA ALA A 97 0.75 14.54 2.20
C ALA A 97 0.11 14.96 0.86
N ALA A 98 0.61 14.39 -0.23
CA ALA A 98 0.03 14.61 -1.54
C ALA A 98 -1.38 14.01 -1.61
N THR A 99 -2.25 14.66 -2.38
CA THR A 99 -3.61 14.20 -2.63
C THR A 99 -3.69 13.59 -4.00
N ILE A 100 -4.11 12.33 -4.07
CA ILE A 100 -4.31 11.61 -5.33
C ILE A 100 -5.77 11.70 -5.72
N TYR A 101 -6.01 12.00 -6.99
CA TYR A 101 -7.33 11.95 -7.59
C TYR A 101 -7.35 10.93 -8.72
N ALA A 102 -8.37 10.08 -8.72
CA ALA A 102 -8.65 9.19 -9.82
C ALA A 102 -9.14 9.97 -11.06
N GLN A 103 -9.11 9.32 -12.21
CA GLN A 103 -9.55 9.86 -13.51
C GLN A 103 -11.08 10.04 -13.61
N ASN A 104 -11.83 9.63 -12.58
CA ASN A 104 -13.25 9.95 -12.38
C ASN A 104 -13.45 11.11 -11.38
N ASP A 105 -12.43 11.94 -11.22
CA ASP A 105 -12.36 13.15 -10.39
C ASP A 105 -12.43 12.94 -8.88
N ASN A 106 -12.62 11.71 -8.39
CA ASN A 106 -12.71 11.42 -6.96
C ASN A 106 -11.33 11.28 -6.30
N VAL A 107 -11.22 11.79 -5.08
CA VAL A 107 -10.04 11.63 -4.24
C VAL A 107 -9.84 10.18 -3.76
N VAL A 108 -8.58 9.80 -3.52
CA VAL A 108 -8.21 8.54 -2.87
C VAL A 108 -8.21 8.70 -1.35
N PHE A 109 -8.88 7.78 -0.68
CA PHE A 109 -8.97 7.69 0.78
C PHE A 109 -7.94 6.74 1.35
N TYR A 110 -7.59 6.92 2.62
CA TYR A 110 -6.64 6.06 3.32
C TYR A 110 -7.19 5.60 4.66
N SER A 111 -6.87 4.36 5.03
CA SER A 111 -7.11 3.84 6.37
C SER A 111 -5.92 3.02 6.84
N VAL A 112 -5.70 3.02 8.15
CA VAL A 112 -4.72 2.16 8.80
C VAL A 112 -5.45 1.19 9.72
N ARG A 113 -5.02 -0.07 9.71
CA ARG A 113 -5.40 -1.10 10.68
C ARG A 113 -4.16 -1.73 11.27
N PHE A 114 -4.29 -2.31 12.44
CA PHE A 114 -3.16 -2.87 13.15
C PHE A 114 -3.58 -4.06 14.00
N GLY A 115 -2.67 -4.99 14.27
CA GLY A 115 -2.92 -6.16 15.12
C GLY A 115 -3.22 -5.73 16.56
N ARG A 116 -4.27 -6.31 17.17
CA ARG A 116 -4.68 -5.96 18.53
C ARG A 116 -3.62 -6.28 19.60
N ASP A 117 -2.64 -7.13 19.28
CA ASP A 117 -1.47 -7.38 20.11
C ASP A 117 -0.67 -6.10 20.44
N LEU A 118 -0.70 -5.09 19.56
CA LEU A 118 -0.08 -3.79 19.82
C LEU A 118 -0.75 -3.03 20.97
N CYS A 119 -2.04 -3.24 21.23
CA CYS A 119 -2.78 -2.53 22.29
C CYS A 119 -2.29 -2.82 23.71
N THR A 120 -1.51 -3.88 23.89
CA THR A 120 -0.94 -4.27 25.19
C THR A 120 0.58 -4.35 25.15
N ALA A 121 1.18 -3.90 24.05
CA ALA A 121 2.62 -4.00 23.84
C ALA A 121 3.39 -3.06 24.77
N SER A 122 4.62 -3.45 25.12
CA SER A 122 5.53 -2.59 25.84
C SER A 122 5.99 -1.43 24.96
N ASN A 123 6.08 -0.22 25.51
CA ASN A 123 6.70 0.93 24.85
C ASN A 123 8.23 0.92 24.95
N GLN A 124 8.84 -0.23 25.24
CA GLN A 124 10.28 -0.43 25.35
C GLN A 124 10.69 -1.70 24.62
N GLY A 125 11.94 -1.73 24.16
CA GLY A 125 12.49 -2.90 23.48
C GLY A 125 11.89 -3.08 22.09
N ASN A 126 11.54 -4.31 21.75
CA ASN A 126 10.89 -4.62 20.48
C ASN A 126 9.36 -4.60 20.61
N LEU A 127 8.71 -4.22 19.52
CA LEU A 127 7.30 -4.51 19.25
C LEU A 127 7.04 -6.02 19.36
N PRO A 128 5.77 -6.43 19.57
CA PRO A 128 5.39 -7.83 19.60
C PRO A 128 5.86 -8.57 18.35
N THR A 129 6.28 -9.80 18.54
CA THR A 129 6.77 -10.66 17.46
C THR A 129 5.79 -10.79 16.29
N ASP A 130 4.50 -10.83 16.61
CA ASP A 130 3.43 -11.02 15.64
C ASP A 130 2.76 -9.69 15.23
N THR A 131 3.51 -8.58 15.29
CA THR A 131 3.00 -7.27 14.91
C THR A 131 2.49 -7.29 13.47
N THR A 132 1.29 -6.77 13.26
CA THR A 132 0.75 -6.49 11.92
C THR A 132 0.33 -5.04 11.82
N GLU A 133 0.74 -4.40 10.74
CA GLU A 133 0.26 -3.07 10.35
C GLU A 133 -0.19 -3.10 8.90
N ILE A 134 -1.30 -2.43 8.64
CA ILE A 134 -1.96 -2.44 7.34
C ILE A 134 -2.30 -1.00 6.99
N LYS A 135 -1.78 -0.50 5.86
CA LYS A 135 -2.22 0.78 5.28
C LYS A 135 -2.94 0.47 3.98
N MET A 136 -4.12 1.04 3.79
CA MET A 136 -4.98 0.79 2.62
C MET A 136 -5.35 2.11 1.95
N ALA A 137 -5.36 2.10 0.61
CA ALA A 137 -5.79 3.19 -0.24
C ALA A 137 -7.06 2.76 -0.99
N TRP A 138 -8.03 3.66 -1.08
CA TRP A 138 -9.36 3.36 -1.59
C TRP A 138 -9.83 4.44 -2.56
N LYS A 139 -10.53 4.04 -3.62
CA LYS A 139 -11.24 4.98 -4.50
C LYS A 139 -12.75 4.77 -4.39
N THR A 140 -13.56 5.79 -4.65
CA THR A 140 -15.00 5.61 -4.87
C THR A 140 -15.24 4.74 -6.10
N ILE A 141 -16.17 3.78 -5.97
CA ILE A 141 -16.58 2.88 -7.05
C ILE A 141 -18.11 2.84 -7.17
N GLU A 142 -18.59 2.56 -8.36
CA GLU A 142 -20.00 2.30 -8.60
C GLU A 142 -20.35 0.83 -8.28
N GLU A 143 -21.65 0.53 -8.07
CA GLU A 143 -22.14 -0.84 -7.85
C GLU A 143 -21.71 -1.81 -8.95
N ALA A 144 -21.67 -1.36 -10.21
CA ALA A 144 -21.24 -2.18 -11.35
C ALA A 144 -19.75 -2.57 -11.28
N GLU A 145 -18.93 -1.82 -10.55
CA GLU A 145 -17.50 -2.10 -10.38
C GLU A 145 -17.22 -3.06 -9.22
N LYS A 146 -18.14 -3.28 -8.27
CA LYS A 146 -17.90 -4.08 -7.05
C LYS A 146 -17.32 -5.47 -7.31
N ALA A 147 -17.71 -6.13 -8.40
CA ALA A 147 -17.18 -7.45 -8.74
C ALA A 147 -15.66 -7.45 -9.02
N ASN A 148 -15.07 -6.29 -9.33
CA ASN A 148 -13.65 -6.15 -9.63
C ASN A 148 -12.81 -5.75 -8.41
N TYR A 149 -13.43 -5.27 -7.33
CA TYR A 149 -12.72 -4.70 -6.19
C TYR A 149 -13.05 -5.42 -4.88
N ILE A 150 -12.07 -5.52 -3.99
CA ILE A 150 -12.38 -5.65 -2.56
C ILE A 150 -13.01 -4.33 -2.13
N SER A 151 -14.29 -4.37 -1.73
CA SER A 151 -15.08 -3.19 -1.43
C SER A 151 -15.50 -3.11 0.02
N ILE A 152 -15.67 -1.88 0.51
CA ILE A 152 -16.27 -1.56 1.80
C ILE A 152 -17.27 -0.43 1.63
N ASP A 153 -18.28 -0.40 2.50
CA ASP A 153 -19.10 0.79 2.69
C ASP A 153 -18.47 1.64 3.79
N ALA A 154 -18.48 2.94 3.57
CA ALA A 154 -17.79 3.92 4.39
C ALA A 154 -18.63 5.18 4.56
N ASP A 155 -18.59 5.77 5.76
CA ASP A 155 -19.03 7.14 5.95
C ASP A 155 -17.86 8.06 5.59
N VAL A 156 -18.02 8.82 4.50
CA VAL A 156 -17.08 9.85 4.03
C VAL A 156 -17.54 11.20 4.54
N ILE A 157 -16.67 11.89 5.28
CA ILE A 157 -16.99 13.21 5.82
C ILE A 157 -16.51 14.31 4.84
N PRO A 158 -17.43 15.08 4.23
CA PRO A 158 -17.09 16.16 3.31
C PRO A 158 -16.55 17.41 4.02
N GLU A 159 -15.99 18.37 3.25
CA GLU A 159 -15.52 19.67 3.75
C GLU A 159 -16.64 20.46 4.46
N THR A 160 -17.86 20.41 3.92
CA THR A 160 -19.06 20.97 4.53
C THR A 160 -20.22 19.99 4.36
N GLY A 161 -21.08 19.89 5.38
CA GLY A 161 -22.30 19.09 5.32
C GLY A 161 -22.27 17.83 6.19
N THR A 162 -23.16 16.90 5.87
CA THR A 162 -23.34 15.64 6.62
C THR A 162 -22.47 14.55 5.98
N PRO A 163 -21.94 13.58 6.76
CA PRO A 163 -21.27 12.42 6.18
C PRO A 163 -22.10 11.76 5.07
N VAL A 164 -21.43 11.36 4.00
CA VAL A 164 -22.01 10.70 2.83
C VAL A 164 -21.59 9.24 2.84
N LYS A 165 -22.53 8.34 2.55
CA LYS A 165 -22.21 6.92 2.40
C LYS A 165 -21.65 6.67 1.01
N GLU A 166 -20.44 6.14 0.96
CA GLU A 166 -19.75 5.80 -0.28
C GLU A 166 -19.38 4.32 -0.28
N THR A 167 -19.45 3.69 -1.45
CA THR A 167 -18.78 2.41 -1.68
C THR A 167 -17.36 2.67 -2.16
N LEU A 168 -16.40 2.14 -1.43
CA LEU A 168 -14.99 2.29 -1.73
C LEU A 168 -14.38 0.96 -2.20
N GLY A 169 -13.59 1.00 -3.27
CA GLY A 169 -12.81 -0.11 -3.80
C GLY A 169 -11.34 0.02 -3.44
N LEU A 170 -10.73 -1.06 -2.96
CA LEU A 170 -9.32 -1.12 -2.60
C LEU A 170 -8.44 -0.93 -3.85
N VAL A 171 -7.54 0.05 -3.83
CA VAL A 171 -6.60 0.33 -4.92
C VAL A 171 -5.14 0.10 -4.53
N GLY A 172 -4.79 0.22 -3.25
CA GLY A 172 -3.42 -0.03 -2.76
C GLY A 172 -3.43 -0.62 -1.35
N TYR A 173 -2.46 -1.46 -1.03
CA TYR A 173 -2.39 -2.18 0.24
C TYR A 173 -0.95 -2.40 0.68
N HIS A 174 -0.57 -1.84 1.82
CA HIS A 174 0.64 -2.23 2.56
C HIS A 174 0.32 -3.22 3.63
N LEU A 175 1.18 -4.23 3.70
CA LEU A 175 1.20 -5.23 4.74
C LEU A 175 2.58 -5.23 5.37
N VAL A 176 2.61 -4.89 6.65
CA VAL A 176 3.80 -4.97 7.50
C VAL A 176 3.58 -6.09 8.49
N ARG A 177 4.53 -7.03 8.56
CA ARG A 177 4.41 -8.22 9.41
C ARG A 177 5.71 -8.55 10.12
N GLY A 178 5.66 -8.61 11.45
CA GLY A 178 6.73 -9.18 12.27
C GLY A 178 6.66 -10.70 12.33
N THR A 179 7.83 -11.31 12.56
CA THR A 179 7.98 -12.73 12.91
C THR A 179 9.05 -12.89 14.00
N PRO A 180 9.19 -14.08 14.62
CA PRO A 180 10.25 -14.33 15.62
C PRO A 180 11.65 -13.99 15.13
N GLU A 181 11.95 -14.29 13.86
CA GLU A 181 13.25 -14.08 13.24
C GLU A 181 13.37 -12.72 12.54
N HIS A 182 12.24 -12.04 12.25
CA HIS A 182 12.17 -10.75 11.57
C HIS A 182 11.51 -9.64 12.41
N PRO A 183 12.16 -9.16 13.49
CA PRO A 183 11.65 -8.05 14.31
C PRO A 183 11.70 -6.69 13.61
N GLU A 184 12.46 -6.54 12.51
CA GLU A 184 12.46 -5.36 11.62
C GLU A 184 11.15 -5.16 10.86
N LEU A 185 10.27 -6.16 10.92
CA LEU A 185 9.04 -6.28 10.15
C LEU A 185 9.34 -6.46 8.65
N ILE A 186 8.58 -7.35 8.01
CA ILE A 186 8.60 -7.54 6.57
C ILE A 186 7.57 -6.59 5.96
N TRP A 187 8.02 -5.72 5.07
CA TRP A 187 7.21 -4.67 4.44
C TRP A 187 6.83 -5.14 3.05
N SER A 188 5.54 -5.27 2.73
CA SER A 188 5.08 -5.72 1.42
C SER A 188 3.97 -4.85 0.88
N SER A 189 3.93 -4.70 -0.44
CA SER A 189 2.98 -3.81 -1.12
C SER A 189 2.24 -4.49 -2.25
N TYR A 190 0.95 -4.19 -2.35
CA TYR A 190 0.02 -4.72 -3.34
C TYR A 190 -0.80 -3.62 -3.97
N GLU A 191 -1.25 -3.86 -5.18
CA GLU A 191 -1.97 -2.87 -5.96
C GLU A 191 -3.01 -3.50 -6.88
N HIS A 192 -4.09 -2.77 -7.12
CA HIS A 192 -5.08 -3.15 -8.12
C HIS A 192 -4.53 -2.96 -9.55
N LYS A 193 -4.72 -3.96 -10.41
CA LYS A 193 -4.14 -4.01 -11.77
C LYS A 193 -4.62 -2.91 -12.71
N SER A 194 -5.72 -2.24 -12.40
CA SER A 194 -6.27 -1.14 -13.21
C SER A 194 -5.82 0.26 -12.75
N ASN A 195 -4.91 0.36 -11.80
CA ASN A 195 -4.49 1.65 -11.26
C ASN A 195 -3.72 2.49 -12.28
N ALA A 196 -2.57 1.99 -12.72
CA ALA A 196 -1.63 2.68 -13.59
C ALA A 196 -0.76 1.68 -14.36
N PRO A 197 -0.14 2.07 -15.49
CA PRO A 197 0.88 1.28 -16.18
C PRO A 197 2.28 1.51 -15.58
N ASN A 198 3.26 0.75 -16.09
CA ASN A 198 4.67 1.03 -15.85
C ASN A 198 5.14 2.20 -16.73
N CYS A 199 5.93 3.12 -16.18
CA CYS A 199 6.33 4.33 -16.90
C CYS A 199 7.18 4.03 -18.14
N LEU A 200 8.18 3.14 -18.02
CA LEU A 200 9.14 2.86 -19.10
C LEU A 200 8.69 1.74 -20.05
N LYS A 201 7.71 0.93 -19.64
CA LYS A 201 7.16 -0.19 -20.41
C LYS A 201 5.65 -0.24 -20.22
N PRO A 202 4.92 0.79 -20.70
CA PRO A 202 3.49 0.88 -20.44
C PRO A 202 2.75 -0.30 -21.06
N SER A 203 1.92 -0.96 -20.27
CA SER A 203 0.98 -1.96 -20.75
C SER A 203 -0.22 -1.30 -21.40
N ALA A 204 -0.98 -2.06 -22.19
CA ALA A 204 -2.27 -1.60 -22.69
C ALA A 204 -3.21 -1.24 -21.52
N ALA A 205 -4.00 -0.18 -21.71
CA ALA A 205 -4.99 0.22 -20.72
C ALA A 205 -6.08 -0.87 -20.54
N PRO A 206 -6.64 -1.01 -19.32
CA PRO A 206 -7.85 -1.78 -19.10
C PRO A 206 -9.01 -1.25 -19.95
N ALA A 207 -10.07 -2.04 -20.11
CA ALA A 207 -11.23 -1.67 -20.93
C ALA A 207 -11.88 -0.33 -20.52
N ASN A 208 -11.85 0.01 -19.23
CA ASN A 208 -12.38 1.25 -18.68
C ASN A 208 -11.30 2.34 -18.47
N GLY A 209 -10.12 2.18 -19.09
CA GLY A 209 -8.98 3.05 -18.86
C GLY A 209 -8.23 2.75 -17.56
N TRP A 210 -7.15 3.51 -17.33
CA TRP A 210 -6.42 3.49 -16.07
C TRP A 210 -7.16 4.33 -15.01
N SER A 211 -7.09 3.92 -13.75
CA SER A 211 -7.75 4.66 -12.65
C SER A 211 -7.02 5.97 -12.33
N PHE A 212 -5.71 6.04 -12.58
CA PHE A 212 -4.86 7.17 -12.21
C PHE A 212 -3.97 7.66 -13.35
N LEU A 213 -4.33 7.37 -14.61
CA LEU A 213 -3.60 7.90 -15.76
C LEU A 213 -4.57 8.18 -16.91
N SER A 214 -4.55 9.39 -17.45
CA SER A 214 -5.38 9.74 -18.60
C SER A 214 -4.91 8.99 -19.85
N GLU A 215 -5.83 8.80 -20.80
CA GLU A 215 -5.50 8.20 -22.10
C GLU A 215 -4.40 8.99 -22.82
N SER A 216 -4.45 10.32 -22.77
CA SER A 216 -3.42 11.19 -23.35
C SER A 216 -2.04 10.99 -22.73
N CYS A 217 -1.97 10.80 -21.41
CA CYS A 217 -0.69 10.56 -20.74
C CYS A 217 -0.21 9.12 -20.92
N SER A 218 -1.11 8.15 -20.99
CA SER A 218 -0.79 6.78 -21.41
C SER A 218 -0.17 6.73 -22.82
N GLN A 219 -0.73 7.50 -23.77
CA GLN A 219 -0.16 7.64 -25.12
C GLN A 219 1.19 8.34 -25.09
N CYS A 220 1.35 9.37 -24.25
CA CYS A 220 2.62 10.06 -24.08
C CYS A 220 3.73 9.15 -23.52
N LEU A 221 3.44 8.21 -22.62
CA LEU A 221 4.43 7.21 -22.18
C LEU A 221 4.91 6.33 -23.35
N SER A 222 4.02 6.00 -24.28
CA SER A 222 4.34 5.14 -25.44
C SER A 222 5.01 5.89 -26.59
N SER A 223 4.67 7.16 -26.78
CA SER A 223 5.20 8.04 -27.84
C SER A 223 5.52 9.43 -27.28
N PRO A 224 6.59 9.54 -26.46
CA PRO A 224 6.86 10.77 -25.73
C PRO A 224 7.37 11.90 -26.62
N ASN A 225 6.97 13.10 -26.28
CA ASN A 225 7.59 14.34 -26.73
C ASN A 225 7.58 15.34 -25.56
N GLN A 226 8.39 16.40 -25.68
CA GLN A 226 8.55 17.38 -24.60
C GLN A 226 7.21 17.97 -24.15
N SER A 227 6.35 18.35 -25.09
CA SER A 227 5.07 18.99 -24.79
C SER A 227 4.13 18.09 -23.99
N CYS A 228 3.99 16.81 -24.37
CA CYS A 228 3.13 15.90 -23.64
C CYS A 228 3.73 15.53 -22.28
N PHE A 229 5.05 15.34 -22.20
CA PHE A 229 5.74 15.01 -20.96
C PHE A 229 5.57 16.12 -19.91
N ASP A 230 5.78 17.37 -20.31
CA ASP A 230 5.62 18.53 -19.43
C ASP A 230 4.16 18.74 -18.99
N SER A 231 3.21 18.37 -19.85
CA SER A 231 1.78 18.49 -19.55
C SER A 231 1.30 17.42 -18.56
N CYS A 232 1.80 16.19 -18.69
CA CYS A 232 1.36 15.07 -17.86
C CYS A 232 1.83 15.18 -16.40
N LYS A 233 2.99 15.80 -16.13
CA LYS A 233 3.50 15.98 -14.75
C LYS A 233 3.43 14.68 -13.93
N TYR A 234 3.93 13.59 -14.51
CA TYR A 234 3.83 12.26 -13.92
C TYR A 234 4.29 12.22 -12.47
N ASN A 235 3.51 11.55 -11.63
CA ASN A 235 3.79 11.31 -10.21
C ASN A 235 4.00 12.59 -9.37
N ALA A 236 3.57 13.76 -9.87
CA ALA A 236 3.73 15.04 -9.19
C ALA A 236 2.47 15.46 -8.41
N ALA A 237 1.88 14.54 -7.66
CA ALA A 237 0.70 14.82 -6.83
C ALA A 237 0.99 15.94 -5.81
N GLN A 238 0.01 16.83 -5.60
CA GLN A 238 0.14 18.01 -4.73
C GLN A 238 -0.84 17.92 -3.57
N LYS A 239 -0.60 18.70 -2.51
CA LYS A 239 -1.54 18.85 -1.40
C LYS A 239 -2.83 19.48 -1.91
N ALA A 240 -3.97 18.90 -1.57
CA ALA A 240 -5.27 19.45 -1.89
C ALA A 240 -6.29 19.19 -0.76
N THR A 241 -7.41 19.90 -0.84
CA THR A 241 -8.44 19.96 0.21
C THR A 241 -9.83 19.54 -0.27
N SER A 242 -10.03 19.36 -1.57
CA SER A 242 -11.33 19.00 -2.13
C SER A 242 -11.53 17.48 -2.19
N LEU A 243 -12.78 17.01 -2.17
CA LEU A 243 -13.07 15.60 -2.44
C LEU A 243 -13.01 15.29 -3.94
N THR A 244 -13.16 16.33 -4.76
CA THR A 244 -13.15 16.26 -6.22
C THR A 244 -12.13 17.21 -6.83
N THR A 245 -11.75 16.98 -8.07
CA THR A 245 -10.80 17.84 -8.80
C THR A 245 -11.25 18.07 -10.23
N ASP A 246 -10.76 19.15 -10.85
CA ASP A 246 -10.80 19.33 -12.31
C ASP A 246 -9.49 18.86 -12.98
N THR A 247 -8.49 18.47 -12.18
CA THR A 247 -7.18 17.99 -12.63
C THR A 247 -6.82 16.68 -11.92
N PRO A 248 -7.27 15.53 -12.44
CA PRO A 248 -6.88 14.21 -11.95
C PRO A 248 -5.37 14.00 -11.89
N SER A 249 -4.93 13.04 -11.06
CA SER A 249 -3.51 12.68 -10.98
C SER A 249 -3.09 11.85 -12.18
N GLU A 250 -1.85 12.05 -12.62
CA GLU A 250 -1.21 11.29 -13.71
C GLU A 250 -0.08 10.44 -13.12
N ILE A 251 -0.36 9.16 -12.91
CA ILE A 251 0.47 8.24 -12.13
C ILE A 251 0.92 7.07 -13.00
N CYS A 252 2.19 6.70 -12.87
CA CYS A 252 2.76 5.47 -13.43
C CYS A 252 3.82 4.87 -12.48
N ARG A 253 4.06 3.55 -12.59
CA ARG A 253 5.11 2.86 -11.80
C ARG A 253 6.49 3.11 -12.38
N ILE A 254 7.36 3.77 -11.61
CA ILE A 254 8.76 3.99 -12.02
C ILE A 254 9.56 2.69 -11.90
N PHE A 255 9.43 1.98 -10.77
CA PHE A 255 10.10 0.71 -10.47
C PHE A 255 9.06 -0.35 -10.07
N PRO A 256 8.42 -1.04 -11.05
CA PRO A 256 7.23 -1.86 -10.82
C PRO A 256 7.41 -3.04 -9.85
N GLU A 257 8.60 -3.65 -9.80
CA GLU A 257 8.96 -4.72 -8.84
C GLU A 257 9.75 -4.17 -7.63
N GLY A 258 9.62 -2.86 -7.36
CA GLY A 258 10.44 -2.14 -6.39
C GLY A 258 11.94 -2.23 -6.68
N THR A 259 12.33 -2.36 -7.95
CA THR A 259 13.71 -2.65 -8.36
C THR A 259 14.18 -1.71 -9.45
N ALA A 260 15.30 -1.02 -9.23
CA ALA A 260 16.01 -0.25 -10.25
C ALA A 260 17.15 -1.08 -10.88
N PRO A 261 17.57 -0.77 -12.13
CA PRO A 261 18.77 -1.34 -12.71
C PRO A 261 19.99 -1.14 -11.81
N GLY A 262 20.71 -2.23 -11.51
CA GLY A 262 21.91 -2.21 -10.66
C GLY A 262 21.64 -2.38 -9.16
N ASP A 263 20.38 -2.46 -8.73
CA ASP A 263 20.06 -2.81 -7.34
C ASP A 263 20.59 -4.21 -6.99
N ASN A 264 21.02 -4.39 -5.74
CA ASN A 264 21.60 -5.64 -5.26
C ASN A 264 20.60 -6.81 -5.45
N LYS A 265 21.02 -7.85 -6.17
CA LYS A 265 20.16 -9.00 -6.54
C LYS A 265 18.85 -8.60 -7.24
N GLY A 266 18.83 -7.48 -7.95
CA GLY A 266 17.62 -6.97 -8.61
C GLY A 266 16.98 -7.97 -9.60
N GLU A 267 17.77 -8.71 -10.37
CA GLU A 267 17.24 -9.73 -11.30
C GLU A 267 16.55 -10.89 -10.57
N GLU A 268 17.10 -11.35 -9.44
CA GLU A 268 16.48 -12.38 -8.59
C GLU A 268 15.16 -11.85 -8.01
N ASN A 269 15.14 -10.59 -7.55
CA ASN A 269 13.95 -9.95 -7.02
C ASN A 269 12.83 -9.84 -8.06
N ILE A 270 13.12 -9.31 -9.24
CA ILE A 270 12.17 -9.20 -10.35
C ILE A 270 11.62 -10.59 -10.71
N THR A 271 12.51 -11.58 -10.85
CA THR A 271 12.11 -12.95 -11.21
C THR A 271 11.15 -13.55 -10.19
N ASP A 272 11.42 -13.40 -8.89
CA ASP A 272 10.59 -13.95 -7.83
C ASP A 272 9.22 -13.27 -7.74
N VAL A 273 9.18 -11.93 -7.85
CA VAL A 273 7.93 -11.15 -7.88
C VAL A 273 7.08 -11.54 -9.08
N ASP A 274 7.66 -11.52 -10.28
CA ASP A 274 6.95 -11.84 -11.53
C ASP A 274 6.44 -13.28 -11.54
N THR A 275 7.27 -14.23 -11.10
CA THR A 275 6.90 -15.65 -11.08
C THR A 275 5.71 -15.89 -10.16
N LEU A 276 5.70 -15.30 -8.95
CA LEU A 276 4.59 -15.48 -8.02
C LEU A 276 3.34 -14.72 -8.46
N ASN A 277 3.47 -13.50 -9.00
CA ASN A 277 2.38 -12.78 -9.64
C ASN A 277 1.76 -13.63 -10.77
N GLN A 278 2.57 -14.20 -11.65
CA GLN A 278 2.10 -15.05 -12.75
C GLN A 278 1.40 -16.32 -12.26
N GLN A 279 1.93 -16.99 -11.23
CA GLN A 279 1.34 -18.21 -10.65
C GLN A 279 0.02 -17.94 -9.94
N LEU A 280 -0.14 -16.80 -9.30
CA LEU A 280 -1.33 -16.48 -8.51
C LEU A 280 -2.39 -15.75 -9.32
N VAL A 281 -2.02 -14.69 -10.04
CA VAL A 281 -2.96 -13.75 -10.68
C VAL A 281 -2.73 -13.55 -12.17
N GLY A 282 -1.71 -14.18 -12.75
CA GLY A 282 -1.49 -14.20 -14.19
C GLY A 282 -2.52 -15.05 -14.95
N PRO A 283 -2.43 -15.10 -16.29
CA PRO A 283 -3.25 -16.00 -17.11
C PRO A 283 -3.08 -17.46 -16.67
N GLY A 284 -4.18 -18.11 -16.29
CA GLY A 284 -4.16 -19.49 -15.76
C GLY A 284 -3.66 -19.61 -14.31
N GLY A 285 -3.41 -18.49 -13.62
CA GLY A 285 -3.02 -18.48 -12.21
C GLY A 285 -4.11 -19.02 -11.29
N ILE A 286 -3.72 -19.34 -10.05
CA ILE A 286 -4.60 -19.99 -9.06
C ILE A 286 -5.85 -19.15 -8.79
N LEU A 287 -5.70 -17.84 -8.53
CA LEU A 287 -6.81 -16.93 -8.24
C LEU A 287 -7.62 -16.61 -9.50
N THR A 288 -6.96 -16.44 -10.65
CA THR A 288 -7.60 -16.20 -11.95
C THR A 288 -8.50 -17.37 -12.37
N SER A 289 -8.15 -18.59 -11.98
CA SER A 289 -8.88 -19.80 -12.32
C SER A 289 -10.02 -20.12 -11.35
N LEU A 290 -10.21 -19.33 -10.29
CA LEU A 290 -11.31 -19.54 -9.36
C LEU A 290 -12.67 -19.25 -10.04
N PRO A 291 -13.72 -20.00 -9.70
CA PRO A 291 -15.08 -19.68 -10.13
C PRO A 291 -15.48 -18.25 -9.71
N ALA A 292 -16.23 -17.54 -10.55
CA ALA A 292 -16.64 -16.16 -10.26
C ALA A 292 -17.44 -15.98 -8.95
N ASN A 293 -18.11 -17.04 -8.47
CA ASN A 293 -18.81 -17.04 -7.18
C ASN A 293 -17.91 -17.37 -5.97
N ASN A 294 -16.63 -17.69 -6.19
CA ASN A 294 -15.67 -17.86 -5.12
C ASN A 294 -15.31 -16.48 -4.57
N PRO A 295 -15.42 -16.25 -3.25
CA PRO A 295 -15.12 -14.93 -2.66
C PRO A 295 -13.67 -14.48 -2.86
N MET A 296 -12.75 -15.37 -3.23
CA MET A 296 -11.35 -15.04 -3.52
C MET A 296 -11.09 -14.75 -5.01
N ALA A 297 -12.05 -14.95 -5.92
CA ALA A 297 -11.85 -14.72 -7.36
C ALA A 297 -11.47 -13.26 -7.68
N VAL A 298 -12.02 -12.30 -6.92
CA VAL A 298 -11.68 -10.88 -7.03
C VAL A 298 -10.19 -10.59 -6.81
N MET A 299 -9.46 -11.48 -6.12
CA MET A 299 -8.03 -11.32 -5.89
C MET A 299 -7.19 -11.42 -7.16
N ALA A 300 -7.73 -11.96 -8.26
CA ALA A 300 -7.08 -11.94 -9.57
C ALA A 300 -6.88 -10.51 -10.13
N ASN A 301 -7.44 -9.50 -9.47
CA ASN A 301 -7.26 -8.09 -9.82
C ASN A 301 -6.16 -7.38 -9.03
N TYR A 302 -5.47 -8.08 -8.11
CA TYR A 302 -4.43 -7.50 -7.27
C TYR A 302 -3.11 -8.23 -7.45
N PHE A 303 -2.00 -7.51 -7.54
CA PHE A 303 -0.67 -8.09 -7.69
C PHE A 303 0.30 -7.50 -6.66
N ASN A 304 1.39 -8.21 -6.39
CA ASN A 304 2.45 -7.75 -5.49
C ASN A 304 3.41 -6.85 -6.26
N ILE A 305 3.66 -5.64 -5.73
CA ILE A 305 4.70 -4.72 -6.22
C ILE A 305 6.07 -5.18 -5.73
N GLY A 306 6.13 -5.71 -4.51
CA GLY A 306 7.38 -6.16 -3.92
C GLY A 306 7.29 -6.32 -2.41
N ALA A 307 8.42 -6.66 -1.80
CA ALA A 307 8.61 -6.73 -0.37
C ALA A 307 10.04 -6.31 0.00
N LEU A 308 10.23 -5.79 1.21
CA LEU A 308 11.48 -5.24 1.73
C LEU A 308 11.70 -5.76 3.15
N TRP A 309 12.92 -6.20 3.43
CA TRP A 309 13.36 -6.74 4.72
C TRP A 309 14.88 -6.54 4.88
N VAL A 310 15.45 -6.98 6.02
CA VAL A 310 16.91 -6.97 6.22
C VAL A 310 17.52 -8.36 6.18
N ASN A 311 18.78 -8.45 5.78
CA ASN A 311 19.54 -9.69 5.72
C ASN A 311 20.01 -10.17 7.09
N ASP A 312 20.41 -9.24 7.95
CA ASP A 312 20.87 -9.51 9.32
C ASP A 312 20.10 -8.64 10.30
N THR A 313 19.21 -9.27 11.07
CA THR A 313 18.35 -8.61 12.07
C THR A 313 19.12 -8.20 13.33
N SER A 314 20.40 -8.52 13.43
CA SER A 314 21.27 -7.92 14.46
C SER A 314 21.81 -6.55 14.06
N GLN A 315 21.57 -6.10 12.82
CA GLN A 315 22.08 -4.85 12.27
C GLN A 315 20.94 -3.90 11.86
N PRO A 316 21.14 -2.57 11.91
CA PRO A 316 20.18 -1.62 11.36
C PRO A 316 19.88 -1.85 9.87
N ALA A 317 18.76 -1.31 9.39
CA ALA A 317 18.38 -1.36 7.97
C ALA A 317 19.19 -0.39 7.09
N ASN A 318 20.51 -0.36 7.24
CA ASN A 318 21.40 0.39 6.35
C ASN A 318 21.30 -0.17 4.92
N PRO A 319 21.58 0.62 3.87
CA PRO A 319 21.40 0.19 2.47
C PRO A 319 22.00 -1.19 2.13
N ASP A 320 23.19 -1.50 2.63
CA ASP A 320 23.86 -2.79 2.37
C ASP A 320 23.19 -4.00 3.07
N ASN A 321 22.37 -3.75 4.09
CA ASN A 321 21.65 -4.78 4.84
C ASN A 321 20.24 -5.03 4.30
N GLN A 322 19.70 -4.15 3.46
CA GLN A 322 18.35 -4.31 2.90
C GLN A 322 18.31 -5.36 1.77
N ARG A 323 17.17 -6.05 1.62
CA ARG A 323 16.92 -7.09 0.60
C ARG A 323 15.50 -6.98 0.06
N GLY A 324 15.27 -7.52 -1.13
CA GLY A 324 13.99 -7.43 -1.83
C GLY A 324 13.90 -6.19 -2.72
N GLY A 325 12.74 -5.53 -2.73
CA GLY A 325 12.47 -4.31 -3.50
C GLY A 325 13.11 -3.07 -2.86
N LEU A 326 14.34 -2.74 -3.25
CA LEU A 326 15.08 -1.57 -2.71
C LEU A 326 14.47 -0.21 -3.10
N ARG A 327 13.50 -0.20 -4.01
CA ARG A 327 12.67 0.94 -4.46
C ARG A 327 11.18 0.68 -4.20
N LEU A 328 10.86 -0.09 -3.17
CA LEU A 328 9.48 -0.46 -2.84
C LEU A 328 8.67 0.78 -2.43
N GLU A 329 7.95 1.33 -3.41
CA GLU A 329 7.08 2.50 -3.28
C GLU A 329 5.81 2.25 -4.07
N ASN A 330 4.65 2.36 -3.44
CA ASN A 330 3.39 2.09 -4.11
C ASN A 330 2.87 3.37 -4.78
N PRO A 331 2.46 3.30 -6.06
CA PRO A 331 1.98 4.49 -6.80
C PRO A 331 0.81 5.22 -6.15
N THR A 332 0.01 4.55 -5.32
CA THR A 332 -1.14 5.13 -4.63
C THR A 332 -0.89 5.46 -3.16
N MET A 333 0.33 5.23 -2.63
CA MET A 333 0.63 5.44 -1.21
C MET A 333 1.90 6.27 -0.97
N GLU A 334 2.84 6.22 -1.92
CA GLU A 334 4.10 6.96 -1.94
C GLU A 334 4.41 7.50 -3.34
N THR A 335 3.38 8.02 -4.02
CA THR A 335 3.47 8.51 -5.40
C THR A 335 4.70 9.37 -5.65
N THR A 336 4.99 10.30 -4.73
CA THR A 336 6.06 11.30 -4.84
C THR A 336 7.45 10.78 -4.45
N TYR A 337 7.56 9.55 -3.92
CA TYR A 337 8.83 8.95 -3.49
C TYR A 337 9.31 7.81 -4.38
N GLN A 338 8.65 7.55 -5.52
CA GLN A 338 9.07 6.49 -6.44
C GLN A 338 10.39 6.79 -7.19
N GLY A 339 10.89 8.03 -7.14
CA GLY A 339 11.99 8.51 -7.96
C GLY A 339 11.55 9.62 -8.92
N THR A 340 12.35 9.88 -9.95
CA THR A 340 12.04 10.91 -10.96
C THR A 340 12.04 10.36 -12.38
N LEU A 341 11.26 11.01 -13.24
CA LEU A 341 11.28 10.80 -14.68
C LEU A 341 11.87 12.03 -15.37
N THR A 342 12.63 11.80 -16.43
CA THR A 342 13.13 12.86 -17.32
C THR A 342 12.86 12.49 -18.77
N PHE A 343 12.81 13.48 -19.65
CA PHE A 343 12.75 13.26 -21.10
C PHE A 343 14.04 13.77 -21.74
N ASN A 344 14.77 12.90 -22.44
CA ASN A 344 16.08 13.22 -23.01
C ASN A 344 16.02 13.77 -24.45
N GLY A 345 14.82 14.05 -24.95
CA GLY A 345 14.57 14.44 -26.34
C GLY A 345 14.07 13.31 -27.24
N SER A 346 14.17 12.06 -26.80
CA SER A 346 13.71 10.88 -27.56
C SER A 346 12.91 9.88 -26.74
N MET A 347 13.25 9.71 -25.46
CA MET A 347 12.64 8.73 -24.57
C MET A 347 12.53 9.27 -23.15
N ILE A 348 11.61 8.69 -22.39
CA ILE A 348 11.51 8.89 -20.95
C ILE A 348 12.55 8.00 -20.27
N GLU A 349 13.27 8.55 -19.30
CA GLU A 349 14.23 7.85 -18.47
C GLU A 349 13.79 7.92 -17.00
N ALA A 350 14.04 6.85 -16.25
CA ALA A 350 13.81 6.80 -14.81
C ALA A 350 15.12 7.01 -14.05
N SER A 351 15.02 7.69 -12.91
CA SER A 351 16.13 7.89 -11.98
C SER A 351 15.68 7.55 -10.57
N THR A 352 16.59 6.97 -9.78
CA THR A 352 16.39 6.73 -8.35
C THR A 352 16.54 8.01 -7.51
N GLN A 353 16.84 9.14 -8.14
CA GLN A 353 16.90 10.43 -7.46
C GLN A 353 15.57 10.75 -6.79
N ASN A 354 15.60 11.18 -5.53
CA ASN A 354 14.42 11.38 -4.66
C ASN A 354 13.58 10.12 -4.43
N GLY A 355 14.04 8.96 -4.90
CA GLY A 355 13.45 7.67 -4.62
C GLY A 355 13.77 7.26 -3.20
N LEU A 356 12.74 6.84 -2.45
CA LEU A 356 12.90 6.28 -1.11
C LEU A 356 12.52 4.79 -1.11
N ASN A 357 12.49 4.21 0.08
CA ASN A 357 11.78 2.97 0.39
C ASN A 357 11.33 3.02 1.85
N CYS A 358 10.61 1.99 2.32
CA CYS A 358 10.04 1.96 3.67
C CYS A 358 11.08 2.27 4.77
N PHE A 359 12.28 1.68 4.72
CA PHE A 359 13.32 1.87 5.74
C PHE A 359 13.96 3.27 5.72
N SER A 360 13.67 4.11 4.73
CA SER A 360 14.08 5.52 4.70
C SER A 360 13.33 6.36 5.75
N CYS A 361 12.09 5.98 6.08
CA CYS A 361 11.26 6.65 7.08
C CYS A 361 11.04 5.78 8.33
N HIS A 362 10.95 4.46 8.15
CA HIS A 362 10.72 3.49 9.22
C HIS A 362 12.05 2.94 9.74
N ILE A 363 12.61 3.60 10.75
CA ILE A 363 13.98 3.30 11.19
C ILE A 363 14.00 2.01 12.00
N TYR A 364 14.69 0.99 11.49
CA TYR A 364 14.98 -0.22 12.22
C TYR A 364 16.25 -0.07 13.06
N THR A 365 16.11 -0.14 14.39
CA THR A 365 17.23 -0.33 15.31
C THR A 365 17.04 -1.64 16.08
N PRO A 366 18.00 -2.57 16.02
CA PRO A 366 17.90 -3.85 16.73
C PRO A 366 17.58 -3.68 18.22
N ASN A 367 16.67 -4.50 18.73
CA ASN A 367 16.19 -4.51 20.12
C ASN A 367 15.47 -3.22 20.58
N LYS A 368 15.08 -2.35 19.65
CA LYS A 368 14.47 -1.05 19.97
C LYS A 368 13.25 -0.73 19.10
N THR A 369 12.62 -1.70 18.47
CA THR A 369 11.57 -1.42 17.47
C THR A 369 10.33 -0.70 18.01
N ALA A 370 10.06 -0.80 19.32
CA ALA A 370 9.00 -0.04 19.99
C ALA A 370 9.36 1.44 20.21
N THR A 371 10.61 1.84 19.98
CA THR A 371 11.15 3.19 20.24
C THR A 371 11.91 3.80 19.07
N SER A 372 12.26 3.00 18.06
CA SER A 372 13.15 3.41 16.96
C SER A 372 12.42 4.15 15.85
N LYS A 373 11.15 4.55 16.03
CA LYS A 373 10.27 5.05 14.96
C LYS A 373 10.04 4.05 13.83
N LEU A 374 10.23 2.75 14.08
CA LEU A 374 9.90 1.71 13.10
C LEU A 374 8.41 1.72 12.81
N SER A 375 7.59 1.81 13.86
CA SER A 375 6.15 2.04 13.75
C SER A 375 5.82 3.40 14.32
N HIS A 376 5.53 4.35 13.42
CA HIS A 376 4.92 5.60 13.85
C HIS A 376 3.49 5.37 14.35
N ILE A 377 2.74 4.36 13.88
CA ILE A 377 1.35 4.15 14.30
C ILE A 377 1.25 3.70 15.76
N PHE A 378 2.23 2.95 16.25
CA PHE A 378 2.26 2.43 17.62
C PHE A 378 2.20 3.55 18.66
N ASP A 379 2.84 4.69 18.39
CA ASP A 379 2.80 5.87 19.25
C ASP A 379 1.41 6.53 19.33
N ASN A 380 0.45 6.07 18.52
CA ASN A 380 -0.82 6.76 18.28
C ASN A 380 -2.07 5.91 18.54
N ILE A 381 -1.93 4.61 18.77
CA ILE A 381 -3.07 3.69 18.90
C ILE A 381 -3.93 3.94 20.14
N HIS A 382 -3.36 4.53 21.20
CA HIS A 382 -4.07 4.83 22.45
C HIS A 382 -4.72 6.24 22.50
N GLY A 383 -4.79 6.93 21.36
CA GLY A 383 -5.19 8.33 21.31
C GLY A 383 -4.03 9.26 21.71
N GLN A 384 -4.24 10.56 21.60
CA GLN A 384 -3.31 11.59 22.06
C GLN A 384 -3.97 12.40 23.17
#